data_AF-A0A936JMP4-F1
#
_entry.id   AF-A0A936JMP4-F1
#
_cell.length_a   1.000
_cell.length_b   1.000
_cell.length_c   1.000
_cell.angle_alpha   90.00
_cell.angle_beta   90.00
_cell.angle_gamma   90.00
#
_symmetry.space_group_name_H-M   'P 1'
#
loop_
_entity.id
_entity.type
_entity.pdbx_description
1 polymer ?
#
loop_
_entity_poly.entity_id
_entity_poly.type
_entity_poly.pdbx_seq_one_letter_code
_entity_poly.pdbx_strand_id
1 'polypeptide(L)' 'MRIKHKDIDIPKETPFLNCKLGREKYAKVLTNIVDTYSDGFVLAINNEWGTGKTTFVKMWQQYLVLNNFKTS' A
#
# COMPACT_ATOMS: atom_id res chain seq x y z
N MET A 1 17.75 -22.20 -4.42
CA MET A 1 18.30 -20.91 -3.93
C MET A 1 17.14 -20.01 -3.53
N ARG A 2 16.87 -19.79 -2.23
CA ARG A 2 15.86 -18.81 -1.79
C ARG A 2 16.50 -17.44 -1.81
N ILE A 3 16.39 -16.72 -2.93
CA ILE A 3 16.75 -15.30 -2.98
C ILE A 3 15.72 -14.59 -2.09
N LYS A 4 16.02 -14.39 -0.80
CA LYS A 4 15.22 -13.49 0.03
C LYS A 4 15.42 -12.10 -0.57
N HIS A 5 14.43 -11.59 -1.28
CA HIS A 5 14.39 -10.17 -1.60
C HIS A 5 14.48 -9.41 -0.28
N LYS A 6 15.47 -8.51 -0.17
CA LYS A 6 15.53 -7.55 0.93
C LYS A 6 14.18 -6.85 0.97
N ASP A 7 13.53 -6.85 2.13
CA ASP A 7 12.37 -6.01 2.35
C ASP A 7 12.76 -4.56 2.02
N ILE A 8 11.94 -3.91 1.21
CA ILE A 8 12.11 -2.50 0.89
C ILE A 8 11.80 -1.72 2.16
N ASP A 9 12.68 -0.78 2.51
CA ASP A 9 12.44 0.13 3.63
C ASP A 9 11.26 1.05 3.31
N ILE A 10 10.34 1.20 4.27
CA ILE A 10 9.12 1.99 4.15
C ILE A 10 9.19 3.11 5.19
N PRO A 11 9.73 4.29 4.83
CA PRO A 11 9.81 5.42 5.74
C PRO A 11 8.42 5.86 6.18
N LYS A 12 8.26 6.22 7.45
CA LYS A 12 6.95 6.61 8.02
C LYS A 12 6.36 7.85 7.37
N GLU A 13 7.20 8.85 7.06
CA GLU A 13 6.76 10.13 6.49
C GLU A 13 6.63 10.07 4.96
N THR A 14 7.36 9.16 4.32
CA THR A 14 7.35 8.99 2.85
C THR A 14 7.30 7.50 2.46
N PRO A 15 6.15 6.81 2.67
CA PRO A 15 6.05 5.36 2.50
C PRO A 15 6.39 4.85 1.08
N PHE A 16 6.24 5.71 0.08
CA PHE A 16 6.52 5.40 -1.32
C PHE A 16 7.89 5.91 -1.81
N LEU A 17 8.75 6.47 -0.94
CA LEU A 17 10.06 7.03 -1.33
C LEU A 17 10.90 6.03 -2.15
N ASN A 18 10.92 4.78 -1.73
CA ASN A 18 11.69 3.71 -2.37
C ASN A 18 10.91 2.98 -3.49
N CYS A 19 9.70 3.45 -3.84
CA CYS A 19 8.84 2.83 -4.84
C CYS A 19 9.19 3.32 -6.26
N LYS A 20 10.01 2.55 -6.99
CA LYS A 20 10.41 2.89 -8.37
C LYS A 20 9.30 2.73 -9.43
N LEU A 21 8.18 2.10 -9.07
CA LEU A 21 7.09 1.77 -9.98
C LEU A 21 5.95 2.80 -9.97
N GLY A 22 6.12 3.91 -9.25
CA GLY A 22 5.13 5.00 -9.20
C GLY A 22 3.76 4.55 -8.70
N ARG A 23 3.72 3.60 -7.76
CA ARG A 23 2.46 3.00 -7.27
C ARG A 23 1.69 3.87 -6.29
N GLU A 24 2.27 4.98 -5.84
CA GLU A 24 1.61 5.95 -4.95
C GLU A 24 0.30 6.47 -5.55
N LYS A 25 0.24 6.69 -6.88
CA LYS A 25 -0.99 7.11 -7.56
C LYS A 25 -2.15 6.12 -7.36
N TYR A 26 -1.86 4.82 -7.35
CA TYR A 26 -2.87 3.79 -7.11
C TYR A 26 -3.32 3.81 -5.65
N ALA A 27 -2.40 3.98 -4.71
CA ALA A 27 -2.74 4.12 -3.29
C ALA A 27 -3.67 5.32 -3.05
N LYS A 28 -3.43 6.47 -3.69
CA LYS A 28 -4.31 7.65 -3.61
C LYS A 28 -5.72 7.35 -4.14
N VAL A 29 -5.83 6.72 -5.31
CA VAL A 29 -7.15 6.34 -5.87
C VAL A 29 -7.88 5.36 -4.96
N LEU A 30 -7.21 4.33 -4.47
CA LEU A 30 -7.81 3.35 -3.56
C LEU A 30 -8.22 4.00 -2.22
N THR A 31 -7.43 4.95 -1.71
CA THR A 31 -7.76 5.69 -0.49
C THR A 31 -9.02 6.52 -0.69
N ASN A 32 -9.16 7.22 -1.81
CA ASN A 32 -10.38 7.97 -2.11
C ASN A 32 -11.62 7.07 -2.15
N ILE A 33 -11.49 5.84 -2.69
CA ILE A 33 -12.58 4.85 -2.64
C ILE A 33 -12.89 4.52 -1.18
N VAL A 34 -11.88 4.18 -0.37
CA VAL A 34 -12.07 3.86 1.06
C VAL A 34 -12.72 5.01 1.83
N ASP A 35 -12.36 6.25 1.53
CA ASP A 35 -12.89 7.45 2.19
C ASP A 35 -14.33 7.78 1.78
N THR A 36 -14.71 7.45 0.54
CA THR A 36 -16.05 7.77 0.00
C THR A 36 -17.14 6.83 0.54
N TYR A 37 -16.80 5.58 0.86
CA TYR A 37 -17.79 4.60 1.34
C TYR A 37 -17.87 4.63 2.87
N SER A 38 -18.98 5.16 3.40
CA SER A 38 -19.27 5.21 4.85
C SER A 38 -19.66 3.85 5.44
N ASP A 39 -20.15 2.94 4.60
CA ASP A 39 -20.54 1.59 5.00
C ASP A 39 -19.39 0.60 4.77
N GLY A 40 -19.24 -0.37 5.67
CA GLY A 40 -18.20 -1.38 5.58
C GLY A 40 -18.24 -2.13 4.25
N PHE A 41 -17.13 -2.09 3.50
CA PHE A 41 -16.98 -2.79 2.23
C PHE A 41 -15.70 -3.62 2.18
N VAL A 42 -15.65 -4.57 1.25
CA VAL A 42 -14.48 -5.42 1.01
C VAL A 42 -13.82 -5.00 -0.30
N LEU A 43 -12.53 -4.68 -0.24
CA LEU A 43 -11.71 -4.37 -1.41
C LEU A 43 -10.75 -5.53 -1.72
N ALA A 44 -10.85 -6.11 -2.90
CA ALA A 44 -9.91 -7.13 -3.38
C ALA A 44 -8.86 -6.53 -4.31
N ILE A 45 -7.57 -6.69 -3.99
CA ILE A 45 -6.46 -6.23 -4.82
C ILE A 45 -5.81 -7.43 -5.52
N ASN A 46 -6.04 -7.56 -6.84
CA ASN A 46 -5.47 -8.64 -7.64
C ASN A 46 -4.28 -8.16 -8.49
N ASN A 47 -3.22 -8.98 -8.58
CA ASN A 47 -2.11 -8.83 -9.54
C ASN A 47 -1.48 -10.23 -9.76
N GLU A 48 -0.48 -10.37 -10.61
CA GLU A 48 0.31 -11.62 -10.75
C GLU A 48 1.16 -11.92 -9.50
N TRP A 49 1.43 -13.20 -9.21
CA TRP A 49 2.30 -13.60 -8.10
C TRP A 49 3.70 -13.01 -8.26
N GLY A 50 4.33 -12.57 -7.17
CA GLY A 50 5.73 -12.10 -7.19
C GLY A 50 5.93 -10.64 -7.62
N THR A 51 4.86 -9.93 -7.98
CA THR A 51 4.91 -8.52 -8.41
C THR A 51 5.02 -7.49 -7.26
N GLY A 52 5.25 -7.95 -6.02
CA GLY A 52 5.37 -7.07 -4.85
C GLY A 52 4.05 -6.53 -4.32
N LYS A 53 2.94 -7.29 -4.45
CA LYS A 53 1.65 -6.94 -3.83
C LYS A 53 1.76 -6.69 -2.33
N THR A 54 2.43 -7.59 -1.60
CA THR A 54 2.63 -7.45 -0.16
C THR A 54 3.37 -6.16 0.18
N THR A 55 4.39 -5.80 -0.60
CA THR A 55 5.15 -4.56 -0.41
C THR A 55 4.26 -3.34 -0.66
N PHE A 56 3.45 -3.35 -1.72
CA PHE A 56 2.50 -2.27 -1.99
C PHE A 56 1.51 -2.08 -0.83
N VAL A 57 0.92 -3.17 -0.33
CA VAL A 57 -0.04 -3.10 0.78
C VAL A 57 0.61 -2.53 2.06
N LYS A 58 1.86 -2.91 2.37
CA LYS A 58 2.60 -2.34 3.51
C LYS A 58 2.86 -0.83 3.33
N MET A 59 3.25 -0.38 2.13
CA MET A 59 3.45 1.05 1.85
C MET A 59 2.12 1.81 1.97
N TRP A 60 1.05 1.23 1.43
CA TRP A 60 -0.28 1.84 1.48
C TRP A 60 -0.82 1.89 2.91
N GLN A 61 -0.61 0.87 3.73
CA GLN A 61 -0.96 0.89 5.15
C GLN A 61 -0.28 2.04 5.89
N GLN A 62 1.03 2.22 5.71
CA GLN A 62 1.75 3.35 6.32
C GLN A 62 1.24 4.70 5.80
N TYR A 63 0.90 4.79 4.51
CA TYR A 63 0.26 5.98 3.94
C TYR A 63 -1.09 6.28 4.60
N LEU A 64 -1.93 5.26 4.83
CA LEU A 64 -3.21 5.43 5.52
C LEU A 64 -3.01 5.91 6.97
N VAL A 65 -2.06 5.34 7.70
CA VAL A 65 -1.70 5.80 9.07
C VAL A 65 -1.27 7.27 9.07
N LEU A 66 -0.42 7.68 8.11
CA LEU A 66 0.02 9.08 7.97
C LEU A 66 -1.16 10.03 7.70
N ASN A 67 -2.21 9.55 7.02
CA ASN A 67 -3.44 10.30 6.75
C ASN A 67 -4.51 10.11 7.85
N ASN A 68 -4.11 9.67 9.05
CA ASN A 68 -4.97 9.50 10.23
C ASN A 68 -6.08 8.44 10.11
N PHE A 69 -5.97 7.52 9.15
CA PHE A 69 -6.85 6.35 9.12
C PHE A 69 -6.48 5.38 10.25
N LYS A 70 -7.49 4.85 10.96
CA LYS A 70 -7.28 3.79 11.94
C LYS A 70 -7.09 2.47 11.20
N THR A 71 -5.90 1.90 11.33
CA THR A 71 -5.63 0.52 10.91
C THR A 71 -5.59 -0.35 12.16
N SER A 72 -6.50 -1.33 12.25
CA SER A 72 -6.56 -2.34 13.32
C SER A 72 -5.42 -3.33 13.26
#